data_AF-A0A485L6D4-F1
#
_entry.id   AF-A0A485L6D4-F1
#
_cell.length_a   1.000
_cell.length_b   1.000
_cell.length_c   1.000
_cell.angle_alpha   90.00
_cell.angle_beta   90.00
_cell.angle_gamma   90.00
#
_symmetry.space_group_name_H-M   'P 1'
#
loop_
_entity.id
_entity.type
_entity.pdbx_description
1 polymer ?
#
loop_
_entity_poly.entity_id
_entity_poly.type
_entity_poly.pdbx_seq_one_letter_code
_entity_poly.pdbx_strand_id
1 'polypeptide(L)'
;MGNKPMTLKEQLRENKREINRAIRDLDRERTSLQMSEKKLIIEIKKMAKENQIASVKIMAKDLVRTRQHITKFYTMRSQLQAVALRMETAKSAEAMTSALQGTTKVMKSMAKTMNLPTLNKIMMEYAKESEKMEMQQEMVGDTIDDVMDVDQDEEEEDKIVSQVLDEIGIDMSGALLEAPSVQVPAAVAAPATSHSASLPPAPVEAGGGGDSAVSELEARLNNLRRS
;
A
#
# COMPACT_ATOMS: atom_id res chain seq x y z
N MET A 1 17.72 -31.79 35.00
CA MET A 1 17.56 -32.40 33.67
C MET A 1 18.46 -31.64 32.72
N GLY A 2 19.54 -32.27 32.24
CA GLY A 2 20.53 -31.60 31.39
C GLY A 2 19.99 -31.41 29.98
N ASN A 3 19.92 -30.16 29.51
CA ASN A 3 19.68 -29.87 28.11
C ASN A 3 20.84 -30.47 27.31
N LYS A 4 20.58 -31.56 26.58
CA LYS A 4 21.44 -31.94 25.45
C LYS A 4 21.53 -30.71 24.54
N PRO A 5 22.72 -30.31 24.09
CA PRO A 5 22.82 -29.24 23.11
C PRO A 5 21.98 -29.67 21.90
N MET A 6 20.95 -28.88 21.57
CA MET A 6 20.10 -29.14 20.42
C MET A 6 20.99 -29.35 19.20
N THR A 7 20.69 -30.41 18.45
CA THR A 7 21.39 -30.64 17.18
C THR A 7 21.11 -29.47 16.23
N LEU A 8 22.04 -29.17 15.32
CA LEU A 8 21.87 -28.08 14.32
C LEU A 8 20.54 -28.22 13.57
N LYS A 9 20.13 -29.46 13.24
CA LYS A 9 18.83 -29.77 12.64
C LYS A 9 17.63 -29.40 13.50
N GLU A 10 17.72 -29.61 14.81
CA GLU A 10 16.66 -29.22 15.75
C GLU A 10 16.60 -27.70 15.87
N GLN A 11 17.74 -27.01 15.96
CA GLN A 11 17.82 -25.55 16.02
C GLN A 11 17.23 -24.91 14.76
N LEU A 12 17.61 -25.40 13.57
CA LEU A 12 17.05 -24.93 12.29
C LEU A 12 15.53 -25.17 12.21
N ARG A 13 15.02 -26.25 12.81
CA ARG A 13 13.58 -26.55 12.83
C ARG A 13 12.82 -25.65 13.81
N GLU A 14 13.40 -25.35 14.96
CA GLU A 14 12.83 -24.43 15.95
C GLU A 14 12.80 -23.00 15.40
N ASN A 15 13.93 -22.49 14.91
CA ASN A 15 14.02 -21.17 14.30
C ASN A 15 13.01 -21.04 13.15
N LYS A 16 12.79 -22.09 12.33
CA LYS A 16 11.79 -22.02 11.24
C LYS A 16 10.38 -21.86 11.78
N ARG A 17 10.06 -22.49 12.91
CA ARG A 17 8.75 -22.32 13.58
C ARG A 17 8.60 -20.92 14.15
N GLU A 18 9.65 -20.38 14.76
CA GLU A 18 9.65 -19.03 15.31
C GLU A 18 9.46 -17.97 14.22
N ILE A 19 10.21 -18.07 13.11
CA ILE A 19 10.05 -17.16 11.97
C ILE A 19 8.62 -17.23 11.42
N ASN A 20 8.05 -18.44 11.27
CA ASN A 20 6.67 -18.59 10.80
C ASN A 20 5.63 -18.02 11.78
N ARG A 21 5.90 -18.05 13.10
CA ARG A 21 5.05 -17.39 14.10
C ARG A 21 5.16 -15.87 13.95
N ALA A 22 6.38 -15.35 13.90
CA ALA A 22 6.64 -13.93 13.70
C ALA A 22 5.97 -13.39 12.42
N ILE A 23 6.03 -14.11 11.30
CA ILE A 23 5.32 -13.73 10.05
C ILE A 23 3.81 -13.58 10.28
N ARG A 24 3.19 -14.52 11.01
CA ARG A 24 1.75 -14.47 11.30
C ARG A 24 1.39 -13.33 12.24
N ASP A 25 2.25 -13.06 13.22
CA ASP A 25 2.03 -11.96 14.16
C ASP A 25 2.20 -10.60 13.44
N LEU A 26 3.18 -10.46 12.54
CA LEU A 26 3.30 -9.29 11.65
C LEU A 26 2.06 -9.13 10.76
N ASP A 27 1.54 -10.20 10.16
CA ASP A 27 0.34 -10.14 9.32
C ASP A 27 -0.91 -9.69 10.11
N ARG A 28 -1.03 -10.14 11.37
CA ARG A 28 -2.11 -9.72 12.29
C ARG A 28 -1.98 -8.24 12.64
N GLU A 29 -0.79 -7.80 13.02
CA GLU A 29 -0.52 -6.41 13.39
C GLU A 29 -0.77 -5.46 12.21
N ARG A 30 -0.29 -5.83 11.01
CA ARG A 30 -0.58 -5.12 9.77
C ARG A 30 -2.09 -4.98 9.53
N THR A 31 -2.85 -6.07 9.72
CA THR A 31 -4.31 -6.05 9.52
C THR A 31 -5.00 -5.14 10.54
N SER A 32 -4.50 -5.12 11.78
CA SER A 32 -4.95 -4.18 12.83
C SER A 32 -4.70 -2.72 12.42
N LEU A 33 -3.49 -2.42 11.92
CA LEU A 33 -3.13 -1.09 11.43
C LEU A 33 -3.95 -0.66 10.20
N GLN A 34 -4.27 -1.58 9.30
CA GLN A 34 -5.16 -1.29 8.16
C GLN A 34 -6.59 -0.96 8.63
N MET A 35 -7.05 -1.55 9.74
CA MET A 35 -8.34 -1.18 10.33
C MET A 35 -8.27 0.18 11.04
N SER A 36 -7.18 0.50 11.73
CA SER A 36 -6.99 1.82 12.33
C SER A 36 -6.86 2.92 11.27
N GLU A 37 -6.18 2.65 10.17
CA GLU A 37 -6.09 3.55 9.00
C GLU A 37 -7.49 3.91 8.49
N LYS A 38 -8.35 2.91 8.27
CA LYS A 38 -9.74 3.14 7.82
C LYS A 38 -10.55 3.98 8.81
N LYS A 39 -10.37 3.75 10.12
CA LYS A 39 -11.02 4.53 11.18
C LYS A 39 -10.53 5.99 11.18
N LEU A 40 -9.23 6.19 11.10
CA LEU A 40 -8.61 7.52 11.01
C LEU A 40 -9.14 8.29 9.81
N ILE A 41 -9.25 7.66 8.63
CA ILE A 41 -9.81 8.31 7.43
C ILE A 41 -11.25 8.80 7.68
N ILE A 42 -12.09 7.99 8.34
CA ILE A 42 -13.47 8.38 8.66
C ILE A 42 -13.49 9.56 9.63
N GLU A 43 -12.64 9.52 10.65
CA GLU A 43 -12.55 10.57 11.67
C GLU A 43 -12.02 11.89 11.11
N ILE A 44 -10.97 11.84 10.27
CA ILE A 44 -10.43 12.99 9.55
C ILE A 44 -11.52 13.63 8.68
N LYS A 45 -12.30 12.82 7.93
CA LYS A 45 -13.44 13.32 7.13
C LYS A 45 -14.51 13.98 7.99
N LYS A 46 -14.80 13.44 9.17
CA LYS A 46 -15.78 14.03 10.10
C LYS A 46 -15.30 15.39 10.62
N MET A 47 -14.06 15.44 11.10
CA MET A 47 -13.47 16.65 11.68
C MET A 47 -13.23 17.75 10.65
N ALA A 48 -12.97 17.37 9.39
CA ALA A 48 -12.92 18.30 8.27
C ALA A 48 -14.27 18.96 8.00
N LYS A 49 -15.39 18.22 8.06
CA LYS A 49 -16.74 18.78 7.95
C LYS A 49 -17.09 19.72 9.09
N GLU A 50 -16.56 19.47 10.28
CA GLU A 50 -16.70 20.34 11.45
C GLU A 50 -15.74 21.56 11.41
N ASN A 51 -14.99 21.73 10.32
CA ASN A 51 -14.02 22.80 10.07
C ASN A 51 -12.90 22.89 11.13
N GLN A 52 -12.56 21.76 11.77
CA GLN A 52 -11.49 21.68 12.77
C GLN A 52 -10.12 21.43 12.13
N ILE A 53 -9.61 22.43 11.39
CA ILE A 53 -8.40 22.31 10.55
C ILE A 53 -7.15 21.89 11.34
N ALA A 54 -6.97 22.37 12.57
CA ALA A 54 -5.83 22.00 13.41
C ALA A 54 -5.84 20.50 13.77
N SER A 55 -7.01 19.97 14.15
CA SER A 55 -7.19 18.55 14.46
C SER A 55 -7.00 17.67 13.22
N VAL A 56 -7.53 18.10 12.06
CA VAL A 56 -7.34 17.42 10.77
C VAL A 56 -5.86 17.28 10.42
N LYS A 57 -5.07 18.34 10.59
CA LYS A 57 -3.62 18.30 10.32
C LYS A 57 -2.89 17.30 11.20
N ILE A 58 -3.20 17.26 12.50
CA ILE A 58 -2.57 16.30 13.43
C ILE A 58 -2.93 14.87 13.05
N MET A 59 -4.21 14.58 12.83
CA MET A 59 -4.66 13.24 12.46
C MET A 59 -4.14 12.81 11.08
N ALA A 60 -3.93 13.76 10.15
CA ALA A 60 -3.32 13.46 8.86
C ALA A 60 -1.85 13.04 9.00
N LYS A 61 -1.08 13.66 9.91
CA LYS A 61 0.27 13.18 10.25
C LYS A 61 0.24 11.75 10.81
N ASP A 62 -0.73 11.45 11.69
CA ASP A 62 -0.89 10.10 12.24
C ASP A 62 -1.30 9.08 11.18
N LEU A 63 -2.09 9.50 10.18
CA LEU A 63 -2.44 8.67 9.03
C LEU A 63 -1.20 8.34 8.17
N VAL A 64 -0.35 9.33 7.88
CA VAL A 64 0.91 9.12 7.15
C VAL A 64 1.81 8.14 7.89
N ARG A 65 2.00 8.32 9.21
CA ARG A 65 2.77 7.39 10.06
C ARG A 65 2.18 5.98 10.02
N THR A 66 0.86 5.85 10.09
CA THR A 66 0.18 4.55 10.01
C THR A 66 0.46 3.86 8.67
N ARG A 67 0.38 4.60 7.55
CA ARG A 67 0.71 4.07 6.20
C ARG A 67 2.18 3.66 6.07
N GLN A 68 3.10 4.46 6.61
CA GLN A 68 4.53 4.13 6.66
C GLN A 68 4.76 2.84 7.48
N HIS A 69 4.11 2.70 8.65
CA HIS A 69 4.19 1.48 9.44
C HIS A 69 3.67 0.27 8.65
N ILE A 70 2.49 0.36 8.01
CA ILE A 70 1.95 -0.72 7.16
C ILE A 70 2.96 -1.15 6.09
N THR A 71 3.60 -0.18 5.44
CA THR A 71 4.66 -0.42 4.44
C THR A 71 5.87 -1.12 5.06
N LYS A 72 6.34 -0.64 6.22
CA LYS A 72 7.43 -1.27 6.98
C LYS A 72 7.10 -2.72 7.37
N PHE A 73 5.85 -3.02 7.75
CA PHE A 73 5.40 -4.39 8.01
C PHE A 73 5.46 -5.29 6.77
N TYR A 74 5.18 -4.78 5.57
CA TYR A 74 5.39 -5.55 4.33
C TYR A 74 6.87 -5.84 4.09
N THR A 75 7.74 -4.85 4.28
CA THR A 75 9.19 -5.03 4.14
C THR A 75 9.71 -6.05 5.16
N MET A 76 9.35 -5.93 6.43
CA MET A 76 9.74 -6.87 7.49
C MET A 76 9.23 -8.30 7.22
N ARG A 77 7.99 -8.45 6.73
CA ARG A 77 7.47 -9.75 6.31
C ARG A 77 8.34 -10.35 5.20
N SER A 78 8.65 -9.57 4.18
CA SER A 78 9.50 -10.01 3.06
C SER A 78 10.89 -10.45 3.55
N GLN A 79 11.50 -9.67 4.45
CA GLN A 79 12.77 -10.00 5.09
C GLN A 79 12.69 -11.32 5.85
N LEU A 80 11.66 -11.53 6.68
CA LEU A 80 11.48 -12.81 7.39
C LEU A 80 11.26 -13.99 6.43
N GLN A 81 10.57 -13.78 5.30
CA GLN A 81 10.44 -14.79 4.27
C GLN A 81 11.79 -15.11 3.61
N ALA A 82 12.62 -14.10 3.34
CA ALA A 82 13.97 -14.28 2.82
C ALA A 82 14.86 -15.04 3.82
N VAL A 83 14.80 -14.72 5.11
CA VAL A 83 15.52 -15.46 6.16
C VAL A 83 15.02 -16.91 6.23
N ALA A 84 13.71 -17.14 6.17
CA ALA A 84 13.15 -18.50 6.14
C ALA A 84 13.67 -19.33 4.96
N LEU A 85 13.77 -18.71 3.77
CA LEU A 85 14.33 -19.35 2.58
C LEU A 85 15.83 -19.65 2.75
N ARG A 86 16.62 -18.68 3.23
CA ARG A 86 18.05 -18.90 3.53
C ARG A 86 18.26 -20.05 4.51
N MET A 87 17.41 -20.15 5.53
CA MET A 87 17.47 -21.25 6.49
C MET A 87 17.12 -22.61 5.87
N GLU A 88 16.21 -22.65 4.90
CA GLU A 88 15.88 -23.85 4.13
C GLU A 88 17.05 -24.28 3.22
N THR A 89 17.73 -23.32 2.59
CA THR A 89 18.97 -23.55 1.86
C THR A 89 20.07 -24.08 2.77
N ALA A 90 20.26 -23.48 3.95
CA ALA A 90 21.25 -23.94 4.94
C ALA A 90 21.00 -25.39 5.40
N LYS A 91 19.74 -25.75 5.66
CA LYS A 91 19.36 -27.13 5.99
C LYS A 91 19.68 -28.11 4.86
N SER A 92 19.46 -27.70 3.60
CA SER A 92 19.74 -28.53 2.43
C SER A 92 21.24 -28.69 2.19
N ALA A 93 22.01 -27.61 2.38
CA ALA A 93 23.47 -27.64 2.38
C ALA A 93 24.01 -28.57 3.46
N GLU A 94 23.51 -28.50 4.70
CA GLU A 94 23.90 -29.42 5.79
C GLU A 94 23.63 -30.89 5.42
N ALA A 95 22.46 -31.19 4.85
CA ALA A 95 22.12 -32.54 4.40
C ALA A 95 23.05 -33.03 3.29
N MET A 96 23.38 -32.17 2.33
CA MET A 96 24.33 -32.46 1.26
C MET A 96 25.74 -32.68 1.82
N THR A 97 26.23 -31.83 2.71
CA THR A 97 27.53 -31.99 3.38
C THR A 97 27.57 -33.30 4.18
N SER A 98 26.51 -33.64 4.92
CA SER A 98 26.44 -34.91 5.66
C SER A 98 26.47 -36.13 4.73
N ALA A 99 25.77 -36.07 3.59
CA ALA A 99 25.82 -37.12 2.57
C ALA A 99 27.21 -37.22 1.92
N LEU A 100 27.81 -36.08 1.55
CA LEU A 100 29.16 -36.00 1.00
C LEU A 100 30.20 -36.51 1.99
N GLN A 101 30.06 -36.28 3.30
CA GLN A 101 30.96 -36.86 4.30
C GLN A 101 30.88 -38.39 4.34
N GLY A 102 29.68 -38.96 4.19
CA GLY A 102 29.48 -40.41 4.06
C GLY A 102 30.12 -40.95 2.78
N THR A 103 29.84 -40.31 1.64
CA THR A 103 30.43 -40.67 0.34
C THR A 103 31.95 -40.50 0.33
N THR A 104 32.49 -39.45 0.93
CA THR A 104 33.94 -39.20 1.04
C THR A 104 34.60 -40.23 1.94
N LYS A 105 33.94 -40.72 3.00
CA LYS A 105 34.44 -41.86 3.78
C LYS A 105 34.52 -43.13 2.94
N VAL A 106 33.47 -43.44 2.17
CA VAL A 106 33.45 -44.59 1.24
C VAL A 106 34.52 -44.42 0.16
N MET A 107 34.66 -43.22 -0.37
CA MET A 107 35.63 -42.87 -1.39
C MET A 107 37.06 -42.90 -0.86
N LYS A 108 37.29 -42.53 0.40
CA LYS A 108 38.58 -42.66 1.08
C LYS A 108 38.93 -44.12 1.34
N SER A 109 37.96 -44.96 1.71
CA SER A 109 38.16 -46.41 1.77
C SER A 109 38.40 -47.03 0.40
N MET A 110 37.75 -46.51 -0.65
CA MET A 110 37.91 -46.98 -2.03
C MET A 110 39.21 -46.50 -2.67
N ALA A 111 39.66 -45.28 -2.39
CA ALA A 111 40.95 -44.73 -2.81
C ALA A 111 42.13 -45.47 -2.16
N LYS A 112 41.90 -46.13 -1.01
CA LYS A 112 42.88 -47.05 -0.42
C LYS A 112 43.09 -48.31 -1.25
N THR A 113 42.15 -48.61 -2.15
CA THR A 113 42.11 -49.80 -3.02
C THR A 113 42.11 -49.46 -4.51
N MET A 114 42.08 -48.17 -4.90
CA MET A 114 41.96 -47.71 -6.28
C MET A 114 42.92 -46.53 -6.54
N ASN A 115 43.56 -46.54 -7.71
CA ASN A 115 44.77 -45.79 -8.07
C ASN A 115 44.77 -44.27 -7.79
N LEU A 116 45.91 -43.73 -7.31
CA LEU A 116 46.17 -42.32 -6.95
C LEU A 116 45.81 -41.22 -7.99
N PRO A 117 45.85 -41.42 -9.32
CA PRO A 117 45.60 -40.35 -10.29
C PRO A 117 44.16 -39.81 -10.31
N THR A 118 43.16 -40.65 -10.00
CA THR A 118 41.75 -40.23 -10.03
C THR A 118 41.37 -39.38 -8.82
N LEU A 119 41.98 -39.63 -7.64
CA LEU A 119 41.74 -38.85 -6.42
C LEU A 119 42.13 -37.37 -6.59
N ASN A 120 43.26 -37.10 -7.26
CA ASN A 120 43.70 -35.72 -7.54
C ASN A 120 42.69 -34.98 -8.44
N LYS A 121 42.04 -35.68 -9.37
CA LYS A 121 41.03 -35.08 -10.26
C LYS A 121 39.76 -34.69 -9.49
N ILE A 122 39.31 -35.53 -8.57
CA ILE A 122 38.14 -35.24 -7.71
C ILE A 122 38.41 -34.06 -6.76
N MET A 123 39.63 -33.94 -6.22
CA MET A 123 39.98 -32.77 -5.40
C MET A 123 40.00 -31.47 -6.21
N MET A 124 40.48 -31.50 -7.45
CA MET A 124 40.46 -30.34 -8.35
C MET A 124 39.03 -29.93 -8.74
N GLU A 125 38.16 -30.90 -9.06
CA GLU A 125 36.75 -30.62 -9.37
C GLU A 125 36.01 -30.06 -8.16
N TYR A 126 36.26 -30.59 -6.95
CA TYR A 126 35.68 -30.05 -5.71
C TYR A 126 36.13 -28.61 -5.42
N ALA A 127 37.42 -28.31 -5.57
CA ALA A 127 37.94 -26.96 -5.36
C ALA A 127 37.26 -25.95 -6.30
N LYS A 128 37.09 -26.31 -7.58
CA LYS A 128 36.43 -25.47 -8.58
C LYS A 128 34.94 -25.27 -8.32
N GLU A 129 34.23 -26.31 -7.89
CA GLU A 129 32.80 -26.22 -7.57
C GLU A 129 32.58 -25.39 -6.28
N SER A 130 33.48 -25.49 -5.31
CA SER A 130 33.42 -24.74 -4.05
C SER A 130 33.64 -23.23 -4.27
N GLU A 131 34.60 -22.85 -5.11
CA GLU A 131 34.85 -21.45 -5.50
C GLU A 131 33.65 -20.83 -6.24
N LYS A 132 32.99 -21.60 -7.11
CA LYS A 132 31.77 -21.18 -7.80
C LYS A 132 30.60 -20.94 -6.84
N MET A 133 30.52 -21.71 -5.75
CA MET A 133 29.49 -21.56 -4.73
C MET A 133 29.69 -20.28 -3.90
N GLU A 134 30.94 -19.96 -3.55
CA GLU A 134 31.29 -18.75 -2.79
C GLU A 134 30.96 -17.48 -3.58
N MET A 135 31.28 -17.44 -4.87
CA MET A 135 30.92 -16.34 -5.77
C MET A 135 29.40 -16.12 -5.91
N GLN A 136 28.60 -17.20 -5.86
CA GLN A 136 27.14 -17.08 -5.88
C GLN A 136 26.57 -16.50 -4.58
N GLN A 137 27.27 -16.70 -3.46
CA GLN A 137 26.83 -16.23 -2.15
C GLN A 137 27.13 -14.74 -1.96
N GLU A 138 28.24 -14.26 -2.55
CA GLU A 138 28.63 -12.84 -2.56
C GLU A 138 27.65 -11.98 -3.39
N MET A 139 27.25 -12.42 -4.60
CA MET A 139 26.27 -11.68 -5.43
C MET A 139 24.86 -11.58 -4.80
N VAL A 140 24.52 -12.45 -3.85
CA VAL A 140 23.24 -12.40 -3.11
C VAL A 140 23.31 -11.44 -1.91
N GLY A 141 24.50 -11.09 -1.44
CA GLY A 141 24.72 -10.09 -0.39
C GLY A 141 24.47 -8.67 -0.89
N ASP A 142 25.13 -8.30 -1.99
CA ASP A 142 25.14 -6.92 -2.51
C ASP A 142 23.76 -6.45 -3.01
N THR A 143 22.92 -7.37 -3.51
CA THR A 143 21.56 -7.03 -3.96
C THR A 143 20.57 -6.76 -2.82
N ILE A 144 20.92 -7.11 -1.58
CA ILE A 144 20.05 -6.92 -0.41
C ILE A 144 20.34 -5.58 0.30
N ASP A 145 21.57 -5.06 0.21
CA ASP A 145 22.01 -3.84 0.90
C ASP A 145 21.62 -2.56 0.14
N ASP A 146 21.62 -2.57 -1.20
CA ASP A 146 21.22 -1.42 -2.04
C ASP A 146 19.74 -1.01 -1.91
N VAL A 147 18.91 -1.84 -1.27
CA VAL A 147 17.47 -1.57 -1.07
C VAL A 147 17.20 -0.86 0.27
N MET A 148 18.20 -0.72 1.15
CA MET A 148 18.02 -0.15 2.50
C MET A 148 18.30 1.35 2.61
N ASP A 149 18.85 2.00 1.59
CA ASP A 149 19.30 3.40 1.68
C ASP A 149 18.23 4.40 1.17
N VAL A 150 17.07 4.44 1.84
CA VAL A 150 16.02 5.42 1.56
C VAL A 150 15.52 6.03 2.87
N ASP A 151 16.38 6.78 3.54
CA ASP A 151 15.99 7.62 4.67
C ASP A 151 15.45 8.98 4.17
N GLN A 152 14.29 9.35 4.71
CA GLN A 152 13.40 10.44 4.25
C GLN A 152 13.73 11.79 4.89
N ASP A 153 13.66 12.85 4.08
CA ASP A 153 13.77 14.26 4.46
C ASP A 153 12.50 14.79 5.16
N GLU A 154 12.65 15.54 6.25
CA GLU A 154 11.54 16.11 7.04
C GLU A 154 10.71 17.18 6.28
N GLU A 155 11.27 17.85 5.27
CA GLU A 155 10.54 18.83 4.44
C GLU A 155 9.54 18.18 3.47
N GLU A 156 9.67 16.89 3.21
CA GLU A 156 8.72 16.14 2.38
C GLU A 156 7.45 15.81 3.15
N GLU A 157 7.51 15.69 4.49
CA GLU A 157 6.39 15.24 5.31
C GLU A 157 5.15 16.14 5.19
N ASP A 158 5.32 17.46 5.24
CA ASP A 158 4.17 18.38 5.16
C ASP A 158 3.55 18.40 3.75
N LYS A 159 4.35 18.18 2.69
CA LYS A 159 3.84 17.98 1.32
C LYS A 159 3.08 16.67 1.20
N ILE A 160 3.60 15.59 1.79
CA ILE A 160 2.97 14.28 1.84
C ILE A 160 1.63 14.37 2.58
N VAL A 161 1.56 15.10 3.70
CA VAL A 161 0.31 15.31 4.44
C VAL A 161 -0.73 16.03 3.59
N SER A 162 -0.35 17.08 2.85
CA SER A 162 -1.26 17.77 1.93
C SER A 162 -1.78 16.82 0.85
N GLN A 163 -0.88 16.06 0.22
CA GLN A 163 -1.24 15.09 -0.81
C GLN A 163 -2.22 14.02 -0.29
N VAL A 164 -2.00 13.51 0.93
CA VAL A 164 -2.90 12.52 1.54
C VAL A 164 -4.27 13.11 1.85
N LEU A 165 -4.36 14.38 2.24
CA LEU A 165 -5.63 15.06 2.46
C LEU A 165 -6.40 15.25 1.15
N ASP A 166 -5.71 15.57 0.06
CA ASP A 166 -6.27 15.65 -1.28
C ASP A 166 -6.77 14.28 -1.78
N GLU A 167 -6.00 13.21 -1.57
CA GLU A 167 -6.41 11.82 -1.89
C GLU A 167 -7.70 11.40 -1.18
N ILE A 168 -7.92 11.90 0.04
CA ILE A 168 -9.11 11.60 0.85
C ILE A 168 -10.32 12.43 0.39
N GLY A 169 -10.10 13.45 -0.44
CA GLY A 169 -11.10 14.38 -0.94
C GLY A 169 -11.41 15.51 0.06
N ILE A 170 -10.44 15.89 0.90
CA ILE A 170 -10.56 17.00 1.84
C ILE A 170 -9.74 18.15 1.29
N ASP A 171 -10.38 18.97 0.48
CA ASP A 171 -9.76 20.19 -0.04
C ASP A 171 -9.81 21.28 1.05
N MET A 172 -8.67 21.57 1.69
CA MET A 172 -8.55 22.66 2.67
C MET A 172 -8.90 24.04 2.08
N SER A 173 -8.98 24.15 0.74
CA SER A 173 -9.24 25.39 0.01
C SER A 173 -10.73 25.76 -0.09
N GLY A 174 -11.66 24.83 0.17
CA GLY A 174 -12.97 24.86 -0.49
C GLY A 174 -14.23 25.15 0.32
N ALA A 175 -14.19 25.31 1.64
CA ALA A 175 -15.41 25.41 2.46
C ALA A 175 -15.95 26.85 2.68
N LEU A 176 -15.78 27.76 1.70
CA LEU A 176 -16.32 29.13 1.78
C LEU A 176 -17.39 29.50 0.73
N LEU A 177 -17.87 28.55 -0.08
CA LEU A 177 -18.84 28.86 -1.15
C LEU A 177 -20.00 27.86 -1.18
N GLU A 178 -20.77 27.75 -0.10
CA GLU A 178 -22.20 27.42 -0.22
C GLU A 178 -22.99 27.90 1.00
N ALA A 179 -23.16 29.22 1.11
CA ALA A 179 -24.27 29.81 1.85
C ALA A 179 -25.32 30.25 0.80
N PRO A 180 -26.61 29.91 0.97
CA PRO A 180 -27.64 30.29 0.00
C PRO A 180 -27.78 31.81 0.03
N SER A 181 -27.34 32.49 -1.02
CA SER A 181 -27.53 33.93 -1.16
C SER A 181 -29.01 34.21 -1.42
N VAL A 182 -29.78 34.39 -0.34
CA VAL A 182 -31.04 35.14 -0.39
C VAL A 182 -30.68 36.57 -0.80
N GLN A 183 -30.79 36.86 -2.09
CA GLN A 183 -30.63 38.21 -2.63
C GLN A 183 -32.00 38.87 -2.79
N VAL A 184 -32.29 39.75 -1.84
CA VAL A 184 -33.07 40.97 -2.04
C VAL A 184 -32.47 42.01 -1.09
N PRO A 185 -32.50 43.34 -1.33
CA PRO A 185 -32.98 44.10 -2.50
C PRO A 185 -32.00 45.22 -2.94
N ALA A 186 -32.20 45.84 -4.11
CA ALA A 186 -31.78 47.24 -4.34
C ALA A 186 -32.57 47.88 -5.49
N ALA A 187 -33.27 48.97 -5.17
CA ALA A 187 -34.08 49.79 -6.04
C ALA A 187 -33.25 50.74 -6.92
N VAL A 188 -33.73 51.04 -8.13
CA VAL A 188 -33.60 52.37 -8.76
C VAL A 188 -34.72 52.63 -9.80
N ALA A 189 -35.35 53.80 -9.63
CA ALA A 189 -35.91 54.71 -10.63
C ALA A 189 -37.17 54.35 -11.46
N ALA A 190 -38.24 55.09 -11.18
CA ALA A 190 -39.38 55.37 -12.07
C ALA A 190 -38.98 56.33 -13.23
N PRO A 191 -39.80 56.53 -14.28
CA PRO A 191 -40.98 57.37 -14.15
C PRO A 191 -42.28 56.85 -14.82
N ALA A 192 -43.35 57.51 -14.42
CA ALA A 192 -44.78 57.37 -14.72
C ALA A 192 -45.19 57.12 -16.19
N THR A 193 -46.30 56.37 -16.36
CA THR A 193 -47.58 56.92 -16.87
C THR A 193 -48.77 56.02 -16.52
N SER A 194 -49.82 56.66 -16.04
CA SER A 194 -51.18 56.23 -15.69
C SER A 194 -51.96 55.51 -16.81
N HIS A 195 -52.76 54.48 -16.47
CA HIS A 195 -54.24 54.46 -16.63
C HIS A 195 -54.89 53.14 -16.13
N SER A 196 -55.72 53.30 -15.10
CA SER A 196 -57.03 52.66 -14.80
C SER A 196 -57.43 51.27 -15.32
N ALA A 197 -57.85 50.44 -14.35
CA ALA A 197 -59.13 49.71 -14.25
C ALA A 197 -59.31 48.33 -14.91
N SER A 198 -59.48 47.29 -14.07
CA SER A 198 -60.73 46.50 -13.87
C SER A 198 -60.49 44.99 -13.61
N LEU A 199 -61.18 44.46 -12.58
CA LEU A 199 -61.45 43.04 -12.29
C LEU A 199 -62.91 42.72 -12.73
N PRO A 200 -63.41 41.47 -12.65
CA PRO A 200 -63.10 40.21 -13.36
C PRO A 200 -64.39 39.69 -14.09
N PRO A 201 -64.54 38.43 -14.60
CA PRO A 201 -64.74 37.21 -13.78
C PRO A 201 -64.20 35.87 -14.39
N ALA A 202 -64.18 34.81 -13.57
CA ALA A 202 -63.96 33.39 -13.91
C ALA A 202 -65.19 32.77 -14.67
N PRO A 203 -65.27 31.47 -15.11
CA PRO A 203 -64.58 30.27 -14.60
C PRO A 203 -64.34 29.03 -15.54
N VAL A 204 -63.74 27.97 -14.95
CA VAL A 204 -63.74 26.49 -15.20
C VAL A 204 -62.99 25.79 -16.37
N GLU A 205 -62.54 24.56 -16.02
CA GLU A 205 -61.94 23.41 -16.75
C GLU A 205 -60.40 23.36 -16.86
N ALA A 206 -59.67 22.48 -16.16
CA ALA A 206 -59.62 21.00 -16.18
C ALA A 206 -58.78 20.41 -17.32
N GLY A 207 -57.57 19.94 -16.98
CA GLY A 207 -56.90 18.82 -17.67
C GLY A 207 -55.73 19.17 -18.61
N GLY A 208 -54.58 18.49 -18.41
CA GLY A 208 -53.61 18.24 -19.48
C GLY A 208 -52.26 18.95 -19.37
N GLY A 209 -51.45 18.60 -18.35
CA GLY A 209 -50.01 18.87 -18.39
C GLY A 209 -49.32 17.92 -19.37
N GLY A 210 -48.48 18.43 -20.27
CA GLY A 210 -47.65 17.56 -21.10
C GLY A 210 -46.85 18.14 -22.27
N ASP A 211 -47.08 19.35 -22.78
CA ASP A 211 -46.62 19.67 -24.15
C ASP A 211 -45.82 20.97 -24.38
N SER A 212 -45.55 21.79 -23.35
CA SER A 212 -44.79 23.03 -23.53
C SER A 212 -43.28 22.83 -23.71
N ALA A 213 -42.70 21.82 -23.06
CA ALA A 213 -41.26 21.54 -23.13
C ALA A 213 -40.85 20.90 -24.47
N VAL A 214 -41.73 20.11 -25.09
CA VAL A 214 -41.45 19.44 -26.37
C VAL A 214 -41.54 20.44 -27.53
N SER A 215 -42.51 21.36 -27.50
CA SER A 215 -42.60 22.47 -28.47
C SER A 215 -41.38 23.40 -28.42
N GLU A 216 -40.81 23.65 -27.24
CA GLU A 216 -39.61 24.50 -27.11
C GLU A 216 -38.32 23.79 -27.60
N LEU A 217 -38.26 22.46 -27.46
CA LEU A 217 -37.15 21.65 -27.99
C LEU A 217 -37.21 21.50 -29.52
N GLU A 218 -38.40 21.35 -30.10
CA GLU A 218 -38.58 21.31 -31.56
C GLU A 218 -38.25 22.66 -32.22
N ALA A 219 -38.59 23.77 -31.57
CA ALA A 219 -38.22 25.11 -32.03
C ALA A 219 -36.70 25.33 -32.02
N ARG A 220 -36.00 24.85 -30.99
CA ARG A 220 -34.52 24.89 -30.93
C ARG A 220 -33.87 24.01 -32.01
N LEU A 221 -34.45 22.84 -32.29
CA LEU A 221 -33.89 21.90 -33.26
C LEU A 221 -34.04 22.40 -34.71
N ASN A 222 -35.15 23.07 -35.02
CA ASN A 222 -35.35 23.70 -36.33
C ASN A 222 -34.42 24.90 -36.57
N ASN A 223 -34.04 25.64 -35.53
CA ASN A 223 -33.09 26.75 -35.67
C ASN A 223 -31.66 26.27 -35.95
N LEU A 224 -31.27 25.09 -35.46
CA LEU A 224 -29.95 24.51 -35.70
C LEU A 224 -29.82 23.88 -37.10
N ARG A 225 -30.94 23.49 -37.71
CA ARG A 225 -30.99 22.90 -39.04
C ARG A 225 -30.94 23.93 -40.18
N ARG A 226 -31.01 25.22 -39.84
CA ARG A 226 -31.01 26.34 -40.79
C ARG A 226 -29.73 27.19 -40.74
N SER A 227 -28.75 26.83 -39.90
CA SER A 227 -27.39 27.40 -39.94
C SER A 227 -26.44 26.51 -40.71
#